data_AF-A0A2N8NT98-F1
#
_entry.id   AF-A0A2N8NT98-F1
#
_cell.length_a   1.000
_cell.length_b   1.000
_cell.length_c   1.000
_cell.angle_alpha   90.00
_cell.angle_beta   90.00
_cell.angle_gamma   90.00
#
_symmetry.space_group_name_H-M   'P 1'
#
loop_
_entity.id
_entity.type
_entity.pdbx_description
1 polymer ?
#
loop_
_entity_poly.entity_id
_entity_poly.type
_entity_poly.pdbx_seq_one_letter_code
_entity_poly.pdbx_strand_id
1 'polypeptide(L)'
;MSPHFLSRRTALRAFAGAGALASGALAACRSQDPPQSGPAASARPASRPGADRRFPAEWESHARTFMSWPALRRVWSLDLRYVREDIARVARAVAEYEHVVLLARPDQQDAAQRACGSQVEVIPLPVDDLWARDTVPVFVEESGRTVGVDFNFNGWGNKQKKHDSDAAVGRSLLPKYKIPRDTAPLVAEGGSFETDGQGTLLVTESSVVNDNRNPGKSRETIEAELKQALGVKKVIWLAGVRGQDITDAHVDSLVRFTAPGVVLLDKAFPGAPADVWSRSADQARSVLTEATDARGKRLEIIDLPQPDPDRITGTGDDFVSTYANFYVANDAVFMPRFGDKRADDRARGILKEHFPGRDVVPVGIDTIAAGGGGIHCSTHDQPGEPPAH
;
A
#
# COMPACT_ATOMS: atom_id res chain seq x y z
N MET A 1 -15.42 41.19 -5.80
CA MET A 1 -14.20 41.83 -5.24
C MET A 1 -14.04 41.29 -3.83
N SER A 2 -12.90 40.61 -3.61
CA SER A 2 -12.42 40.10 -2.32
C SER A 2 -12.23 41.21 -1.27
N PRO A 3 -11.88 40.86 -0.02
CA PRO A 3 -10.48 40.52 0.25
C PRO A 3 -10.26 39.22 1.03
N HIS A 4 -9.22 38.50 0.61
CA HIS A 4 -8.39 37.58 1.41
C HIS A 4 -7.62 38.38 2.50
N PHE A 5 -6.88 37.90 3.51
CA PHE A 5 -6.16 36.67 3.87
C PHE A 5 -5.99 36.72 5.42
N LEU A 6 -5.72 35.60 6.09
CA LEU A 6 -4.50 35.38 6.90
C LEU A 6 -4.55 34.06 7.67
N SER A 7 -3.62 33.18 7.31
CA SER A 7 -3.12 32.06 8.10
C SER A 7 -2.56 32.54 9.45
N ARG A 8 -2.81 31.78 10.53
CA ARG A 8 -2.11 31.93 11.81
C ARG A 8 -1.54 30.60 12.27
N ARG A 9 -0.21 30.54 12.29
CA ARG A 9 0.59 29.57 13.04
C ARG A 9 0.66 29.95 14.52
N THR A 10 0.83 28.89 15.32
CA THR A 10 1.48 28.81 16.64
C THR A 10 0.61 29.00 17.89
N ALA A 11 0.52 27.93 18.70
CA ALA A 11 0.71 28.02 20.14
C ALA A 11 1.23 26.69 20.70
N LEU A 12 2.51 26.67 21.09
CA LEU A 12 3.05 25.74 22.09
C LEU A 12 2.28 25.89 23.41
N ARG A 13 2.01 24.77 24.09
CA ARG A 13 1.94 24.75 25.56
C ARG A 13 2.63 23.51 26.12
N ALA A 14 3.74 23.79 26.81
CA ALA A 14 4.36 22.91 27.79
C ALA A 14 3.48 22.82 29.05
N PHE A 15 3.50 21.67 29.70
CA PHE A 15 3.31 21.58 31.15
C PHE A 15 4.44 20.74 31.73
N ALA A 16 5.26 21.38 32.57
CA ALA A 16 6.12 20.75 33.54
C ALA A 16 5.44 20.86 34.91
N GLY A 17 5.47 19.79 35.68
CA GLY A 17 5.04 19.75 37.08
C GLY A 17 5.70 18.56 37.76
N ALA A 18 6.70 18.85 38.59
CA ALA A 18 7.61 17.92 39.25
C ALA A 18 7.01 17.28 40.51
N GLY A 19 7.60 16.17 40.94
CA GLY A 19 7.41 15.58 42.27
C GLY A 19 8.23 14.31 42.47
N ALA A 20 9.48 14.46 42.90
CA ALA A 20 10.32 13.36 43.36
C ALA A 20 10.14 13.15 44.87
N LEU A 21 10.14 11.90 45.33
CA LEU A 21 10.70 11.49 46.63
C LEU A 21 11.06 10.00 46.57
N ALA A 22 12.33 9.72 46.82
CA ALA A 22 12.88 8.38 47.03
C ALA A 22 12.94 8.07 48.54
N SER A 23 12.73 6.82 48.91
CA SER A 23 13.23 6.18 50.14
C SER A 23 13.12 4.66 49.97
N GLY A 24 14.24 3.96 50.17
CA GLY A 24 14.39 2.54 49.86
C GLY A 24 14.08 1.60 51.03
N ALA A 25 14.22 0.30 50.76
CA ALA A 25 14.60 -0.72 51.73
C ALA A 25 15.13 -1.97 50.99
N LEU A 26 16.29 -2.44 51.44
CA LEU A 26 16.90 -3.73 51.12
C LEU A 26 16.11 -4.88 51.76
N ALA A 27 15.99 -6.04 51.09
CA ALA A 27 16.18 -7.35 51.74
C ALA A 27 16.07 -8.54 50.76
N ALA A 28 17.09 -9.40 50.89
CA ALA A 28 17.05 -10.87 50.89
C ALA A 28 16.91 -11.66 49.57
N CYS A 29 18.02 -12.31 49.24
CA CYS A 29 18.16 -13.47 48.36
C CYS A 29 17.13 -14.58 48.64
N ARG A 30 16.59 -15.18 47.59
CA ARG A 30 16.28 -16.61 47.54
C ARG A 30 16.42 -17.12 46.11
N SER A 31 17.34 -18.07 45.96
CA SER A 31 17.54 -18.91 44.78
C SER A 31 16.29 -19.75 44.50
N GLN A 32 15.83 -19.77 43.25
CA GLN A 32 14.89 -20.77 42.74
C GLN A 32 15.39 -21.30 41.39
N ASP A 33 15.31 -22.63 41.29
CA ASP A 33 15.87 -23.51 40.26
C ASP A 33 15.41 -23.20 38.82
N PRO A 34 16.18 -23.62 37.80
CA PRO A 34 15.83 -23.39 36.40
C PRO A 34 14.63 -24.25 35.97
N PRO A 35 13.71 -23.73 35.14
CA PRO A 35 12.61 -24.52 34.61
C PRO A 35 13.11 -25.53 33.56
N GLN A 36 12.59 -26.75 33.69
CA GLN A 36 12.85 -27.90 32.83
C GLN A 36 12.42 -27.65 31.38
N SER A 37 13.24 -28.12 30.46
CA SER A 37 13.01 -28.10 29.02
C SER A 37 11.86 -29.02 28.61
N GLY A 38 10.75 -28.43 28.17
CA GLY A 38 9.70 -29.14 27.42
C GLY A 38 10.16 -29.48 25.98
N PRO A 39 9.54 -30.47 25.31
CA PRO A 39 10.00 -30.94 24.01
C PRO A 39 9.85 -29.85 22.95
N ALA A 40 10.91 -29.66 22.18
CA ALA A 40 11.00 -28.70 21.09
C ALA A 40 9.82 -28.85 20.13
N ALA A 41 9.13 -27.73 19.89
CA ALA A 41 8.17 -27.61 18.80
C ALA A 41 8.86 -28.00 17.50
N SER A 42 8.30 -28.99 16.80
CA SER A 42 8.80 -29.43 15.51
C SER A 42 8.81 -28.24 14.55
N ALA A 43 10.01 -27.79 14.15
CA ALA A 43 10.18 -26.85 13.07
C ALA A 43 9.50 -27.42 11.82
N ARG A 44 8.48 -26.71 11.31
CA ARG A 44 7.97 -26.95 9.96
C ARG A 44 9.14 -26.79 8.99
N PRO A 45 9.32 -27.69 8.01
CA PRO A 45 10.36 -27.51 7.02
C PRO A 45 10.09 -26.19 6.27
N ALA A 46 11.09 -25.30 6.25
CA ALA A 46 11.07 -24.12 5.40
C ALA A 46 10.81 -24.60 3.96
N SER A 47 9.75 -24.09 3.32
CA SER A 47 9.50 -24.30 1.91
C SER A 47 10.74 -23.83 1.15
N ARG A 48 11.38 -24.72 0.38
CA ARG A 48 12.43 -24.28 -0.55
C ARG A 48 11.83 -23.19 -1.45
N PRO A 49 12.60 -22.14 -1.83
CA PRO A 49 12.15 -21.24 -2.88
C PRO A 49 11.75 -22.11 -4.08
N GLY A 50 10.48 -22.02 -4.51
CA GLY A 50 10.08 -22.65 -5.76
C GLY A 50 10.95 -22.05 -6.85
N ALA A 51 11.76 -22.87 -7.54
CA ALA A 51 12.59 -22.40 -8.65
C ALA A 51 11.77 -21.70 -9.76
N ASP A 52 10.44 -21.85 -9.70
CA ASP A 52 9.45 -21.32 -10.64
C ASP A 52 8.50 -20.28 -10.01
N ARG A 53 8.86 -19.63 -8.89
CA ARG A 53 8.04 -18.55 -8.30
C ARG A 53 8.35 -17.20 -8.96
N ARG A 54 7.31 -16.44 -9.30
CA ARG A 54 7.40 -15.11 -9.91
C ARG A 54 6.32 -14.17 -9.36
N PHE A 55 6.70 -12.94 -9.03
CA PHE A 55 5.76 -11.87 -8.74
C PHE A 55 5.51 -11.08 -10.03
N PRO A 56 4.30 -11.14 -10.64
CA PRO A 56 3.98 -10.42 -11.88
C PRO A 56 3.98 -8.91 -11.69
N ALA A 57 4.19 -8.16 -12.77
CA ALA A 57 3.99 -6.72 -12.77
C ALA A 57 2.50 -6.36 -12.86
N GLU A 58 2.10 -5.22 -12.30
CA GLU A 58 0.71 -4.76 -12.30
C GLU A 58 0.16 -4.43 -13.71
N TRP A 59 1.01 -4.25 -14.72
CA TRP A 59 0.54 -4.07 -16.11
C TRP A 59 0.32 -5.39 -16.86
N GLU A 60 0.58 -6.52 -16.24
CA GLU A 60 0.26 -7.83 -16.81
C GLU A 60 -1.24 -8.10 -16.72
N SER A 61 -1.72 -9.19 -17.31
CA SER A 61 -3.15 -9.45 -17.40
C SER A 61 -3.75 -9.81 -16.04
N HIS A 62 -4.95 -9.29 -15.76
CA HIS A 62 -5.68 -9.51 -14.52
C HIS A 62 -6.90 -10.40 -14.74
N ALA A 63 -7.07 -11.36 -13.83
CA ALA A 63 -8.30 -12.12 -13.71
C ALA A 63 -9.40 -11.33 -12.99
N ARG A 64 -9.02 -10.40 -12.10
CA ARG A 64 -9.92 -9.51 -11.35
C ARG A 64 -9.15 -8.50 -10.51
N THR A 65 -9.90 -7.55 -9.98
CA THR A 65 -9.45 -6.55 -9.01
C THR A 65 -10.24 -6.65 -7.73
N PHE A 66 -9.52 -6.75 -6.62
CA PHE A 66 -10.09 -6.74 -5.28
C PHE A 66 -10.10 -5.33 -4.70
N MET A 67 -11.19 -4.99 -4.02
CA MET A 67 -11.36 -3.76 -3.26
C MET A 67 -12.04 -4.07 -1.93
N SER A 68 -11.97 -3.17 -0.93
CA SER A 68 -12.69 -3.33 0.33
C SER A 68 -13.62 -2.14 0.61
N TRP A 69 -14.80 -2.42 1.16
CA TRP A 69 -15.77 -1.40 1.51
C TRP A 69 -15.37 -0.66 2.80
N PRO A 70 -15.36 0.69 2.84
CA PRO A 70 -15.14 1.43 4.07
C PRO A 70 -16.21 1.11 5.10
N ALA A 71 -15.82 0.41 6.16
CA ALA A 71 -16.80 -0.29 6.99
C ALA A 71 -17.16 0.45 8.28
N LEU A 72 -16.16 1.06 8.93
CA LEU A 72 -16.26 1.46 10.33
C LEU A 72 -16.22 2.97 10.54
N ARG A 73 -17.23 3.48 11.25
CA ARG A 73 -17.26 4.88 11.74
C ARG A 73 -16.11 5.18 12.71
N ARG A 74 -15.54 4.17 13.36
CA ARG A 74 -14.37 4.37 14.25
C ARG A 74 -13.10 4.73 13.47
N VAL A 75 -13.01 4.33 12.20
CA VAL A 75 -11.88 4.66 11.32
C VAL A 75 -12.15 6.00 10.65
N TRP A 76 -13.30 6.14 9.98
CA TRP A 76 -13.58 7.30 9.12
C TRP A 76 -14.41 8.41 9.76
N SER A 77 -14.88 8.22 10.99
CA SER A 77 -15.67 9.21 11.74
C SER A 77 -16.82 9.83 10.92
N LEU A 78 -16.85 11.15 10.72
CA LEU A 78 -17.89 11.83 9.94
C LEU A 78 -17.72 11.64 8.43
N ASP A 79 -16.53 11.26 7.98
CA ASP A 79 -16.18 11.10 6.57
C ASP A 79 -16.56 9.74 5.99
N LEU A 80 -17.06 8.81 6.82
CA LEU A 80 -17.44 7.46 6.39
C LEU A 80 -18.41 7.46 5.19
N ARG A 81 -19.33 8.43 5.13
CA ARG A 81 -20.23 8.55 3.98
C ARG A 81 -19.47 8.95 2.71
N TYR A 82 -18.60 9.93 2.79
CA TYR A 82 -17.90 10.49 1.63
C TYR A 82 -16.85 9.51 1.08
N VAL A 83 -16.14 8.80 1.96
CA VAL A 83 -15.18 7.78 1.51
C VAL A 83 -15.88 6.59 0.83
N ARG A 84 -17.11 6.25 1.25
CA ARG A 84 -17.94 5.26 0.56
C ARG A 84 -18.37 5.74 -0.82
N GLU A 85 -18.65 7.02 -0.98
CA GLU A 85 -18.96 7.63 -2.28
C GLU A 85 -17.74 7.57 -3.22
N ASP A 86 -16.54 7.84 -2.70
CA ASP A 86 -15.29 7.73 -3.45
C ASP A 86 -14.93 6.28 -3.80
N ILE A 87 -15.01 5.32 -2.86
CA ILE A 87 -14.75 3.91 -3.16
C ILE A 87 -15.75 3.35 -4.15
N ALA A 88 -17.03 3.69 -4.04
CA ALA A 88 -18.02 3.28 -5.03
C ALA A 88 -17.72 3.88 -6.41
N ARG A 89 -17.17 5.11 -6.47
CA ARG A 89 -16.74 5.75 -7.72
C ARG A 89 -15.57 5.02 -8.35
N VAL A 90 -14.54 4.67 -7.57
CA VAL A 90 -13.38 3.90 -8.04
C VAL A 90 -13.82 2.51 -8.51
N ALA A 91 -14.60 1.79 -7.71
CA ALA A 91 -15.08 0.44 -8.04
C ALA A 91 -15.88 0.42 -9.35
N ARG A 92 -16.78 1.38 -9.55
CA ARG A 92 -17.52 1.50 -10.82
C ARG A 92 -16.60 1.80 -12.00
N ALA A 93 -15.63 2.69 -11.82
CA ALA A 93 -14.71 3.05 -12.90
C ALA A 93 -13.86 1.85 -13.33
N VAL A 94 -13.36 1.05 -12.38
CA VAL A 94 -12.58 -0.17 -12.67
C VAL A 94 -13.46 -1.24 -13.32
N ALA A 95 -14.71 -1.39 -12.87
CA ALA A 95 -15.64 -2.39 -13.37
C ALA A 95 -16.09 -2.18 -14.83
N GLU A 96 -15.79 -1.03 -15.45
CA GLU A 96 -15.95 -0.84 -16.90
C GLU A 96 -14.88 -1.57 -17.73
N TYR A 97 -13.75 -1.97 -17.12
CA TYR A 97 -12.59 -2.53 -17.82
C TYR A 97 -12.22 -3.95 -17.37
N GLU A 98 -12.49 -4.32 -16.12
CA GLU A 98 -12.21 -5.69 -15.63
C GLU A 98 -13.12 -6.08 -14.45
N HIS A 99 -13.15 -7.38 -14.13
CA HIS A 99 -13.99 -7.90 -13.06
C HIS A 99 -13.57 -7.35 -11.70
N VAL A 100 -14.50 -6.73 -10.96
CA VAL A 100 -14.24 -6.17 -9.62
C VAL A 100 -14.96 -6.99 -8.56
N VAL A 101 -14.21 -7.39 -7.53
CA VAL A 101 -14.73 -8.00 -6.30
C VAL A 101 -14.54 -7.03 -5.15
N LEU A 102 -15.64 -6.53 -4.59
CA LEU A 102 -15.63 -5.68 -3.40
C LEU A 102 -15.97 -6.50 -2.14
N LEU A 103 -15.06 -6.50 -1.18
CA LEU A 103 -15.24 -7.12 0.13
C LEU A 103 -16.07 -6.20 1.02
N ALA A 104 -17.25 -6.65 1.45
CA ALA A 104 -18.08 -5.89 2.38
C ALA A 104 -18.48 -6.75 3.58
N ARG A 105 -18.60 -6.12 4.76
CA ARG A 105 -19.13 -6.81 5.93
C ARG A 105 -20.52 -7.38 5.61
N PRO A 106 -20.88 -8.58 6.12
CA PRO A 106 -22.16 -9.22 5.77
C PRO A 106 -23.38 -8.32 6.00
N ASP A 107 -23.38 -7.51 7.04
CA ASP A 107 -24.45 -6.56 7.38
C ASP A 107 -24.47 -5.29 6.50
N GLN A 108 -23.43 -5.08 5.68
CA GLN A 108 -23.27 -3.92 4.80
C GLN A 108 -23.29 -4.27 3.31
N GLN A 109 -23.32 -5.57 2.97
CA GLN A 109 -23.25 -6.06 1.59
C GLN A 109 -24.28 -5.38 0.68
N ASP A 110 -25.56 -5.38 1.05
CA ASP A 110 -26.62 -4.80 0.23
C ASP A 110 -26.44 -3.28 0.01
N ALA A 111 -25.94 -2.58 1.03
CA ALA A 111 -25.68 -1.14 0.93
C ALA A 111 -24.50 -0.85 0.00
N ALA A 112 -23.43 -1.64 0.10
CA ALA A 112 -22.29 -1.55 -0.80
C ALA A 112 -22.69 -1.91 -2.24
N GLN A 113 -23.46 -2.98 -2.45
CA GLN A 113 -23.96 -3.38 -3.78
C GLN A 113 -24.80 -2.27 -4.43
N ARG A 114 -25.71 -1.64 -3.67
CA ARG A 114 -26.49 -0.49 -4.18
C ARG A 114 -25.62 0.70 -4.56
N ALA A 115 -24.55 0.97 -3.80
CA ALA A 115 -23.64 2.08 -4.10
C ALA A 115 -22.76 1.79 -5.32
N CYS A 116 -22.28 0.56 -5.48
CA CYS A 116 -21.36 0.17 -6.54
C CYS A 116 -22.05 -0.24 -7.85
N GLY A 117 -23.36 -0.49 -7.85
CA GLY A 117 -24.08 -0.93 -9.05
C GLY A 117 -23.86 -2.41 -9.35
N SER A 118 -24.37 -2.90 -10.49
CA SER A 118 -24.42 -4.35 -10.81
C SER A 118 -23.16 -4.90 -11.47
N GLN A 119 -22.25 -4.06 -11.97
CA GLN A 119 -20.99 -4.50 -12.58
C GLN A 119 -19.94 -4.89 -11.54
N VAL A 120 -20.12 -4.49 -10.28
CA VAL A 120 -19.22 -4.84 -9.18
C VAL A 120 -19.82 -6.04 -8.42
N GLU A 121 -19.06 -7.11 -8.27
CA GLU A 121 -19.42 -8.23 -7.41
C GLU A 121 -19.14 -7.85 -5.95
N VAL A 122 -20.18 -7.68 -5.13
CA VAL A 122 -20.00 -7.45 -3.68
C VAL A 122 -20.19 -8.74 -2.91
N ILE A 123 -19.12 -9.22 -2.26
CA ILE A 123 -19.16 -10.45 -1.47
C ILE A 123 -19.17 -10.18 0.04
N PRO A 124 -19.88 -11.01 0.84
CA PRO A 124 -19.86 -10.90 2.28
C PRO A 124 -18.55 -11.47 2.84
N LEU A 125 -17.69 -10.58 3.33
CA LEU A 125 -16.44 -10.88 4.01
C LEU A 125 -16.15 -9.77 5.05
N PRO A 126 -15.96 -10.10 6.34
CA PRO A 126 -15.65 -9.09 7.35
C PRO A 126 -14.36 -8.33 7.03
N VAL A 127 -14.48 -7.02 6.87
CA VAL A 127 -13.38 -6.05 6.75
C VAL A 127 -13.60 -4.92 7.77
N ASP A 128 -12.51 -4.28 8.19
CA ASP A 128 -12.52 -3.12 9.08
C ASP A 128 -12.30 -1.81 8.28
N ASP A 129 -11.54 -1.87 7.19
CA ASP A 129 -11.21 -0.72 6.34
C ASP A 129 -11.13 -1.02 4.83
N LEU A 130 -10.79 -0.02 4.01
CA LEU A 130 -10.87 -0.06 2.55
C LEU A 130 -9.58 -0.50 1.82
N TRP A 131 -8.46 -0.59 2.54
CA TRP A 131 -7.12 -0.70 1.95
C TRP A 131 -6.80 -2.11 1.45
N ALA A 132 -7.46 -2.50 0.35
CA ALA A 132 -7.32 -3.82 -0.24
C ALA A 132 -5.89 -4.11 -0.67
N ARG A 133 -5.12 -3.10 -1.10
CA ARG A 133 -3.70 -3.25 -1.48
C ARG A 133 -2.88 -3.89 -0.37
N ASP A 134 -3.20 -3.57 0.88
CA ASP A 134 -2.42 -3.94 2.06
C ASP A 134 -2.97 -5.16 2.80
N THR A 135 -4.24 -5.48 2.56
CA THR A 135 -4.97 -6.51 3.32
C THR A 135 -5.26 -7.76 2.49
N VAL A 136 -5.36 -7.64 1.16
CA VAL A 136 -5.42 -8.77 0.24
C VAL A 136 -4.01 -9.36 0.07
N PRO A 137 -3.86 -10.70 0.10
CA PRO A 137 -2.58 -11.35 -0.13
C PRO A 137 -1.96 -10.97 -1.46
N VAL A 138 -0.65 -10.74 -1.46
CA VAL A 138 0.13 -10.48 -2.68
C VAL A 138 0.16 -11.74 -3.52
N PHE A 139 -0.24 -11.64 -4.79
CA PHE A 139 -0.31 -12.81 -5.66
C PHE A 139 1.02 -13.05 -6.40
N VAL A 140 1.46 -14.30 -6.37
CA VAL A 140 2.60 -14.79 -7.16
C VAL A 140 2.17 -15.94 -8.05
N GLU A 141 2.88 -16.14 -9.15
CA GLU A 141 2.79 -17.35 -9.96
C GLU A 141 3.78 -18.38 -9.43
N GLU A 142 3.34 -19.62 -9.23
CA GLU A 142 4.20 -20.73 -8.83
C GLU A 142 3.73 -22.01 -9.52
N SER A 143 4.60 -22.61 -10.33
CA SER A 143 4.29 -23.86 -11.07
C SER A 143 3.00 -23.76 -11.90
N GLY A 144 2.81 -22.64 -12.61
CA GLY A 144 1.64 -22.40 -13.47
C GLY A 144 0.33 -22.12 -12.74
N ARG A 145 0.37 -21.79 -11.43
CA ARG A 145 -0.82 -21.45 -10.63
C ARG A 145 -0.59 -20.16 -9.87
N THR A 146 -1.64 -19.40 -9.65
CA THR A 146 -1.65 -18.25 -8.73
C THR A 146 -1.64 -18.75 -7.28
N VAL A 147 -0.77 -18.16 -6.45
CA VAL A 147 -0.67 -18.38 -4.99
C VAL A 147 -0.79 -17.03 -4.30
N GLY A 148 -1.60 -16.94 -3.24
CA GLY A 148 -1.71 -15.74 -2.42
C GLY A 148 -0.73 -15.79 -1.24
N VAL A 149 0.23 -14.87 -1.23
CA VAL A 149 1.22 -14.70 -0.15
C VAL A 149 0.66 -13.75 0.89
N ASP A 150 0.32 -14.28 2.06
CA ASP A 150 -0.23 -13.56 3.19
C ASP A 150 0.90 -13.04 4.09
N PHE A 151 1.04 -11.72 4.14
CA PHE A 151 2.07 -10.99 4.89
C PHE A 151 1.62 -10.55 6.29
N ASN A 152 0.64 -11.21 6.90
CA ASN A 152 0.29 -11.04 8.31
C ASN A 152 0.00 -9.58 8.73
N PHE A 153 -0.84 -8.88 7.96
CA PHE A 153 -1.22 -7.48 8.20
C PHE A 153 -1.50 -7.17 9.70
N ASN A 154 -0.95 -6.05 10.20
CA ASN A 154 -1.05 -5.66 11.62
C ASN A 154 -1.53 -4.21 11.84
N GLY A 155 -2.22 -3.61 10.87
CA GLY A 155 -2.69 -2.22 10.96
C GLY A 155 -1.54 -1.21 10.93
N TRP A 156 -0.58 -1.42 10.03
CA TRP A 156 0.64 -0.62 9.85
C TRP A 156 1.40 -0.34 11.15
N GLY A 157 1.80 -1.41 11.83
CA GLY A 157 2.48 -1.32 13.13
C GLY A 157 1.54 -0.96 14.27
N ASN A 158 0.31 -1.47 14.24
CA ASN A 158 -0.76 -1.16 15.20
C ASN A 158 -1.09 0.34 15.30
N LYS A 159 -0.78 1.15 14.28
CA LYS A 159 -1.23 2.54 14.22
C LYS A 159 -2.74 2.60 14.03
N GLN A 160 -3.28 1.75 13.17
CA GLN A 160 -4.72 1.45 13.14
C GLN A 160 -5.07 0.44 14.22
N LYS A 161 -5.85 0.86 15.22
CA LYS A 161 -6.18 0.01 16.38
C LYS A 161 -7.21 -1.08 16.07
N LYS A 162 -8.09 -0.88 15.09
CA LYS A 162 -9.10 -1.87 14.70
C LYS A 162 -8.76 -2.41 13.32
N HIS A 163 -8.22 -3.62 13.27
CA HIS A 163 -7.76 -4.27 12.04
C HIS A 163 -7.88 -5.81 12.12
N ASP A 164 -8.61 -6.36 13.10
CA ASP A 164 -8.70 -7.82 13.29
C ASP A 164 -9.34 -8.52 12.10
N SER A 165 -10.33 -7.87 11.46
CA SER A 165 -11.01 -8.41 10.28
C SER A 165 -10.09 -8.31 9.05
N ASP A 166 -9.36 -7.19 8.93
CA ASP A 166 -8.40 -6.96 7.86
C ASP A 166 -7.24 -7.96 7.91
N ALA A 167 -6.69 -8.23 9.09
CA ALA A 167 -5.69 -9.28 9.34
C ALA A 167 -6.21 -10.71 9.09
N ALA A 168 -7.50 -10.87 8.81
CA ALA A 168 -8.13 -12.13 8.46
C ALA A 168 -8.59 -12.19 6.99
N VAL A 169 -8.35 -11.16 6.18
CA VAL A 169 -8.75 -11.15 4.76
C VAL A 169 -8.09 -12.31 4.01
N GLY A 170 -6.77 -12.47 4.09
CA GLY A 170 -6.07 -13.53 3.37
C GLY A 170 -6.57 -14.95 3.67
N ARG A 171 -6.79 -15.28 4.94
CA ARG A 171 -7.30 -16.60 5.35
C ARG A 171 -8.78 -16.83 4.98
N SER A 172 -9.55 -15.76 4.78
CA SER A 172 -11.00 -15.82 4.53
C SER A 172 -11.34 -15.72 3.04
N LEU A 173 -10.54 -14.98 2.27
CA LEU A 173 -10.73 -14.69 0.87
C LEU A 173 -10.25 -15.84 -0.03
N LEU A 174 -9.01 -16.27 0.14
CA LEU A 174 -8.36 -17.22 -0.77
C LEU A 174 -9.13 -18.55 -0.94
N PRO A 175 -9.71 -19.17 0.11
CA PRO A 175 -10.51 -20.39 -0.06
C PRO A 175 -11.75 -20.22 -0.94
N LYS A 176 -12.38 -19.02 -0.97
CA LYS A 176 -13.55 -18.74 -1.82
C LYS A 176 -13.22 -18.86 -3.30
N TYR A 177 -11.98 -18.55 -3.67
CA TYR A 177 -11.48 -18.59 -5.05
C TYR A 177 -10.58 -19.81 -5.32
N LYS A 178 -10.46 -20.74 -4.36
CA LYS A 178 -9.59 -21.94 -4.45
C LYS A 178 -8.12 -21.59 -4.72
N ILE A 179 -7.66 -20.44 -4.25
CA ILE A 179 -6.27 -20.00 -4.38
C ILE A 179 -5.48 -20.55 -3.18
N PRO A 180 -4.35 -21.25 -3.39
CA PRO A 180 -3.47 -21.65 -2.30
C PRO A 180 -2.96 -20.43 -1.51
N ARG A 181 -2.94 -20.56 -0.18
CA ARG A 181 -2.38 -19.56 0.73
C ARG A 181 -0.99 -19.97 1.17
N ASP A 182 -0.02 -19.09 0.96
CA ASP A 182 1.31 -19.17 1.56
C ASP A 182 1.43 -18.08 2.63
N THR A 183 1.91 -18.39 3.82
CA THR A 183 2.06 -17.40 4.89
C THR A 183 3.52 -17.00 4.97
N ALA A 184 3.80 -15.73 4.69
CA ALA A 184 5.15 -15.18 4.75
C ALA A 184 5.63 -15.16 6.21
N PRO A 185 6.95 -15.31 6.47
CA PRO A 185 7.52 -15.12 7.80
C PRO A 185 7.66 -13.64 8.18
N LEU A 186 7.03 -12.72 7.43
CA LEU A 186 7.16 -11.28 7.55
C LEU A 186 5.80 -10.64 7.85
N VAL A 187 5.84 -9.51 8.56
CA VAL A 187 4.75 -8.53 8.52
C VAL A 187 5.09 -7.49 7.46
N ALA A 188 4.22 -7.34 6.46
CA ALA A 188 4.34 -6.32 5.43
C ALA A 188 2.98 -6.10 4.75
N GLU A 189 2.94 -5.13 3.84
CA GLU A 189 1.75 -4.78 3.09
C GLU A 189 2.05 -4.73 1.60
N GLY A 190 1.05 -4.97 0.74
CA GLY A 190 1.25 -4.90 -0.71
C GLY A 190 1.73 -3.53 -1.20
N GLY A 191 1.32 -2.43 -0.56
CA GLY A 191 1.78 -1.07 -0.89
C GLY A 191 3.26 -0.83 -0.61
N SER A 192 3.91 -1.68 0.18
CA SER A 192 5.37 -1.67 0.40
C SER A 192 6.17 -2.22 -0.78
N PHE A 193 5.52 -2.82 -1.78
CA PHE A 193 6.17 -3.57 -2.84
C PHE A 193 5.83 -3.02 -4.23
N GLU A 194 6.86 -2.82 -5.04
CA GLU A 194 6.71 -2.45 -6.45
C GLU A 194 7.67 -3.31 -7.29
N THR A 195 7.15 -4.03 -8.29
CA THR A 195 7.93 -4.99 -9.07
C THR A 195 7.83 -4.77 -10.57
N ASP A 196 8.90 -5.12 -11.28
CA ASP A 196 8.95 -5.07 -12.75
C ASP A 196 8.45 -6.36 -13.42
N GLY A 197 7.97 -7.33 -12.64
CA GLY A 197 7.54 -8.65 -13.14
C GLY A 197 8.70 -9.57 -13.55
N GLN A 198 9.94 -9.08 -13.46
CA GLN A 198 11.15 -9.69 -14.02
C GLN A 198 12.27 -9.86 -12.98
N GLY A 199 11.87 -9.83 -11.71
CA GLY A 199 12.69 -10.18 -10.56
C GLY A 199 13.29 -8.98 -9.83
N THR A 200 12.93 -7.75 -10.19
CA THR A 200 13.31 -6.55 -9.44
C THR A 200 12.18 -6.16 -8.49
N LEU A 201 12.54 -5.77 -7.27
CA LEU A 201 11.62 -5.25 -6.27
C LEU A 201 12.15 -3.90 -5.75
N LEU A 202 11.32 -2.86 -5.77
CA LEU A 202 11.56 -1.62 -5.03
C LEU A 202 10.83 -1.71 -3.70
N VAL A 203 11.51 -1.33 -2.63
CA VAL A 203 10.97 -1.33 -1.25
C VAL A 203 11.55 -0.15 -0.50
N THR A 204 10.75 0.46 0.38
CA THR A 204 11.26 1.42 1.36
C THR A 204 11.71 0.70 2.64
N GLU A 205 12.93 1.00 3.10
CA GLU A 205 13.48 0.44 4.32
C GLU A 205 12.64 0.83 5.55
N SER A 206 12.13 2.07 5.58
CA SER A 206 11.28 2.57 6.66
C SER A 206 9.98 1.78 6.87
N SER A 207 9.42 1.16 5.84
CA SER A 207 8.15 0.43 5.92
C SER A 207 8.31 -1.03 6.33
N VAL A 208 9.35 -1.71 5.84
CA VAL A 208 9.52 -3.17 6.07
C VAL A 208 10.59 -3.49 7.11
N VAL A 209 11.72 -2.79 7.10
CA VAL A 209 12.80 -2.93 8.10
C VAL A 209 12.49 -2.01 9.28
N ASN A 210 11.40 -2.34 9.97
CA ASN A 210 10.84 -1.52 11.03
C ASN A 210 10.38 -2.42 12.18
N ASP A 211 10.76 -2.11 13.41
CA ASP A 211 10.39 -2.92 14.58
C ASP A 211 8.88 -2.98 14.82
N ASN A 212 8.12 -2.01 14.30
CA ASN A 212 6.66 -2.08 14.35
C ASN A 212 6.06 -3.10 13.36
N ARG A 213 6.86 -3.61 12.41
CA ARG A 213 6.52 -4.73 11.51
C ARG A 213 7.26 -6.00 11.89
N ASN A 214 8.59 -5.94 11.83
CA ASN A 214 9.49 -7.08 11.89
C ASN A 214 10.52 -6.90 13.01
N PRO A 215 10.10 -6.97 14.29
CA PRO A 215 10.96 -6.66 15.44
C PRO A 215 12.22 -7.51 15.47
N GLY A 216 13.38 -6.85 15.52
CA GLY A 216 14.69 -7.50 15.62
C GLY A 216 15.19 -8.20 14.36
N LYS A 217 14.49 -8.10 13.22
CA LYS A 217 14.97 -8.63 11.94
C LYS A 217 15.89 -7.62 11.24
N SER A 218 17.03 -8.09 10.76
CA SER A 218 17.92 -7.27 9.93
C SER A 218 17.39 -7.11 8.50
N ARG A 219 17.86 -6.08 7.80
CA ARG A 219 17.57 -5.88 6.37
C ARG A 219 17.94 -7.10 5.53
N GLU A 220 19.08 -7.73 5.80
CA GLU A 220 19.55 -8.91 5.05
C GLU A 220 18.63 -10.12 5.24
N THR A 221 18.10 -10.28 6.46
CA THR A 221 17.13 -11.34 6.78
C THR A 221 15.82 -11.09 6.04
N ILE A 222 15.31 -9.85 6.10
CA ILE A 222 14.08 -9.45 5.41
C ILE A 222 14.25 -9.60 3.90
N GLU A 223 15.38 -9.19 3.33
CA GLU A 223 15.64 -9.35 1.90
C GLU A 223 15.61 -10.82 1.46
N ALA A 224 16.23 -11.73 2.23
CA ALA A 224 16.21 -13.15 1.93
C ALA A 224 14.78 -13.73 1.98
N GLU A 225 13.99 -13.34 2.98
CA GLU A 225 12.59 -13.75 3.14
C GLU A 225 11.70 -13.17 2.03
N LEU A 226 11.90 -11.92 1.60
CA LEU A 226 11.20 -11.32 0.46
C LEU A 226 11.52 -12.05 -0.86
N LYS A 227 12.80 -12.35 -1.11
CA LYS A 227 13.21 -13.12 -2.31
C LYS A 227 12.56 -14.51 -2.34
N GLN A 228 12.52 -15.18 -1.19
CA GLN A 228 11.85 -16.48 -1.06
C GLN A 228 10.34 -16.37 -1.26
N ALA A 229 9.70 -15.39 -0.62
CA ALA A 229 8.25 -15.23 -0.62
C ALA A 229 7.72 -14.76 -1.99
N LEU A 230 8.44 -13.87 -2.69
CA LEU A 230 7.98 -13.24 -3.92
C LEU A 230 8.64 -13.79 -5.19
N GLY A 231 9.71 -14.57 -5.09
CA GLY A 231 10.47 -15.05 -6.26
C GLY A 231 11.29 -13.96 -6.95
N VAL A 232 11.50 -12.81 -6.31
CA VAL A 232 12.35 -11.73 -6.81
C VAL A 232 13.83 -12.07 -6.63
N LYS A 233 14.69 -11.48 -7.47
CA LYS A 233 16.13 -11.74 -7.51
C LYS A 233 16.94 -10.58 -6.92
N LYS A 234 16.44 -9.36 -7.08
CA LYS A 234 17.10 -8.13 -6.64
C LYS A 234 16.11 -7.22 -5.93
N VAL A 235 16.52 -6.71 -4.77
CA VAL A 235 15.79 -5.67 -4.04
C VAL A 235 16.59 -4.38 -4.14
N ILE A 236 15.92 -3.29 -4.51
CA ILE A 236 16.46 -1.93 -4.49
C ILE A 236 15.81 -1.21 -3.32
N TRP A 237 16.64 -0.88 -2.33
CA TRP A 237 16.20 -0.26 -1.08
C TRP A 237 16.21 1.26 -1.18
N LEU A 238 15.04 1.86 -0.98
CA LEU A 238 14.85 3.30 -0.80
C LEU A 238 14.77 3.58 0.70
N ALA A 239 15.23 4.72 1.19
CA ALA A 239 15.25 4.98 2.64
C ALA A 239 13.82 5.10 3.21
N GLY A 240 12.94 5.81 2.49
CA GLY A 240 11.62 6.17 2.96
C GLY A 240 11.65 7.08 4.20
N VAL A 241 10.51 7.23 4.88
CA VAL A 241 10.33 8.13 6.02
C VAL A 241 9.54 7.44 7.13
N ARG A 242 10.21 7.15 8.25
CA ARG A 242 9.59 6.44 9.39
C ARG A 242 8.71 7.38 10.21
N GLY A 243 7.51 6.93 10.55
CA GLY A 243 6.61 7.58 11.51
C GLY A 243 6.03 8.93 11.09
N GLN A 244 6.12 9.32 9.81
CA GLN A 244 5.53 10.56 9.30
C GLN A 244 4.14 10.35 8.68
N ASP A 245 3.84 9.14 8.23
CA ASP A 245 2.50 8.71 7.85
C ASP A 245 2.18 7.35 8.52
N ILE A 246 0.98 6.83 8.27
CA ILE A 246 0.56 5.54 8.84
C ILE A 246 1.40 4.38 8.27
N THR A 247 1.78 4.44 7.00
CA THR A 247 2.44 3.31 6.34
C THR A 247 3.93 3.20 6.64
N ASP A 248 4.55 4.24 7.19
CA ASP A 248 6.00 4.41 7.28
C ASP A 248 6.65 4.52 5.88
N ALA A 249 6.02 5.31 5.01
CA ALA A 249 6.36 5.60 3.63
C ALA A 249 6.35 4.37 2.71
N HIS A 250 5.17 3.88 2.35
CA HIS A 250 5.00 2.91 1.26
C HIS A 250 5.60 3.40 -0.06
N VAL A 251 6.08 2.44 -0.87
CA VAL A 251 6.76 2.74 -2.13
C VAL A 251 5.79 3.18 -3.21
N ASP A 252 4.53 2.75 -3.12
CA ASP A 252 3.49 2.99 -4.11
C ASP A 252 3.03 4.46 -4.25
N SER A 253 3.43 5.30 -3.30
CA SER A 253 3.21 6.74 -3.29
C SER A 253 4.47 7.52 -3.67
N LEU A 254 5.56 6.81 -3.97
CA LEU A 254 6.88 7.37 -4.26
C LEU A 254 7.34 7.01 -5.67
N VAL A 255 7.35 5.73 -6.03
CA VAL A 255 7.88 5.26 -7.32
C VAL A 255 7.13 4.04 -7.83
N ARG A 256 6.82 4.03 -9.13
CA ARG A 256 6.11 2.93 -9.80
C ARG A 256 6.84 2.53 -11.08
N PHE A 257 6.98 1.24 -11.35
CA PHE A 257 7.40 0.77 -12.65
C PHE A 257 6.27 0.98 -13.68
N THR A 258 6.66 1.26 -14.92
CA THR A 258 5.74 1.32 -16.07
C THR A 258 6.13 0.36 -17.19
N ALA A 259 7.39 -0.08 -17.15
CA ALA A 259 7.94 -1.12 -17.99
C ALA A 259 9.23 -1.64 -17.33
N PRO A 260 9.77 -2.79 -17.77
CA PRO A 260 11.08 -3.23 -17.31
C PRO A 260 12.19 -2.19 -17.50
N GLY A 261 12.73 -1.73 -16.37
CA GLY A 261 13.77 -0.72 -16.31
C GLY A 261 13.30 0.72 -16.51
N VAL A 262 12.00 1.01 -16.41
CA VAL A 262 11.44 2.38 -16.50
C VAL A 262 10.54 2.65 -15.29
N VAL A 263 10.83 3.71 -14.54
CA VAL A 263 10.08 4.10 -13.35
C VAL A 263 9.53 5.52 -13.46
N LEU A 264 8.32 5.74 -12.95
CA LEU A 264 7.78 7.05 -12.61
C LEU A 264 8.13 7.36 -11.16
N LEU A 265 8.80 8.48 -10.91
CA LEU A 265 9.15 8.94 -9.57
C LEU A 265 8.35 10.20 -9.23
N ASP A 266 7.64 10.14 -8.10
CA ASP A 266 6.94 11.28 -7.53
C ASP A 266 7.88 12.48 -7.37
N LYS A 267 7.40 13.64 -7.80
CA LYS A 267 8.18 14.88 -7.76
C LYS A 267 7.33 16.00 -7.19
N ALA A 268 7.81 16.54 -6.07
CA ALA A 268 7.20 17.68 -5.40
C ALA A 268 6.89 18.83 -6.38
N PHE A 269 5.78 19.52 -6.12
CA PHE A 269 5.36 20.66 -6.92
C PHE A 269 6.49 21.71 -7.02
N PRO A 270 6.80 22.24 -8.22
CA PRO A 270 7.86 23.23 -8.37
C PRO A 270 7.65 24.47 -7.49
N GLY A 271 8.64 24.77 -6.64
CA GLY A 271 8.60 25.91 -5.72
C GLY A 271 8.01 25.59 -4.33
N ALA A 272 7.53 24.36 -4.10
CA ALA A 272 7.21 23.90 -2.76
C ALA A 272 8.45 23.91 -1.86
N PRO A 273 8.34 24.31 -0.57
CA PRO A 273 9.44 24.20 0.38
C PRO A 273 9.88 22.75 0.56
N ALA A 274 11.18 22.51 0.70
CA ALA A 274 11.69 21.16 0.93
C ALA A 274 11.19 20.60 2.29
N ASP A 275 10.61 19.42 2.26
CA ASP A 275 10.08 18.71 3.43
C ASP A 275 10.64 17.28 3.52
N VAL A 276 10.11 16.47 4.43
CA VAL A 276 10.57 15.08 4.60
C VAL A 276 10.29 14.22 3.36
N TRP A 277 9.21 14.50 2.65
CA TRP A 277 8.76 13.75 1.48
C TRP A 277 9.57 14.09 0.24
N SER A 278 9.81 15.38 -0.01
CA SER A 278 10.67 15.83 -1.12
C SER A 278 12.10 15.31 -0.95
N ARG A 279 12.62 15.29 0.28
CA ARG A 279 13.94 14.70 0.58
C ARG A 279 13.96 13.19 0.38
N SER A 280 12.87 12.49 0.68
CA SER A 280 12.72 11.06 0.38
C SER A 280 12.72 10.80 -1.13
N ALA A 281 12.05 11.65 -1.92
CA ALA A 281 12.07 11.58 -3.39
C ALA A 281 13.47 11.85 -3.98
N ASP A 282 14.21 12.84 -3.44
CA ASP A 282 15.60 13.10 -3.84
C ASP A 282 16.52 11.92 -3.50
N GLN A 283 16.35 11.32 -2.32
CA GLN A 283 17.09 10.12 -1.92
C GLN A 283 16.78 8.94 -2.85
N ALA A 284 15.49 8.72 -3.16
CA ALA A 284 15.08 7.67 -4.07
C ALA A 284 15.68 7.87 -5.46
N ARG A 285 15.66 9.10 -6.00
CA ARG A 285 16.31 9.43 -7.28
C ARG A 285 17.79 9.07 -7.30
N SER A 286 18.51 9.42 -6.24
CA SER A 286 19.95 9.12 -6.11
C SER A 286 20.20 7.61 -6.18
N VAL A 287 19.43 6.81 -5.43
CA VAL A 287 19.54 5.34 -5.48
C VAL A 287 19.18 4.80 -6.86
N LEU A 288 18.06 5.23 -7.43
CA LEU A 288 17.57 4.73 -8.72
C LEU A 288 18.53 5.04 -9.88
N THR A 289 19.23 6.18 -9.83
CA THR A 289 20.21 6.61 -10.85
C THR A 289 21.41 5.67 -10.91
N GLU A 290 21.87 5.20 -9.74
CA GLU A 290 23.00 4.27 -9.63
C GLU A 290 22.58 2.81 -9.77
N ALA A 291 21.29 2.51 -9.59
CA ALA A 291 20.78 1.16 -9.63
C ALA A 291 20.71 0.55 -11.04
N THR A 292 20.65 -0.77 -11.04
CA THR A 292 20.24 -1.57 -12.20
C THR A 292 19.11 -2.49 -11.78
N ASP A 293 18.28 -2.93 -12.72
CA ASP A 293 17.30 -3.98 -12.49
C ASP A 293 17.97 -5.35 -12.23
N ALA A 294 17.17 -6.39 -11.97
CA ALA A 294 17.64 -7.75 -11.75
C ALA A 294 18.35 -8.38 -12.96
N ARG A 295 18.27 -7.76 -14.14
CA ARG A 295 18.89 -8.19 -15.39
C ARG A 295 20.06 -7.29 -15.82
N GLY A 296 20.44 -6.34 -14.97
CA GLY A 296 21.59 -5.46 -15.19
C GLY A 296 21.31 -4.21 -16.03
N LYS A 297 20.06 -3.93 -16.42
CA LYS A 297 19.69 -2.71 -17.15
C LYS A 297 19.64 -1.53 -16.18
N ARG A 298 20.19 -0.37 -16.56
CA ARG A 298 20.00 0.88 -15.79
C ARG A 298 18.55 1.34 -15.84
N LEU A 299 18.09 1.96 -14.77
CA LEU A 299 16.72 2.47 -14.69
C LEU A 299 16.62 3.83 -15.39
N GLU A 300 15.61 3.96 -16.24
CA GLU A 300 15.14 5.25 -16.74
C GLU A 300 14.14 5.83 -15.72
N ILE A 301 14.37 7.07 -15.30
CA ILE A 301 13.59 7.74 -14.26
C ILE A 301 12.82 8.90 -14.89
N ILE A 302 11.49 8.83 -14.84
CA ILE A 302 10.61 9.86 -15.35
C ILE A 302 9.90 10.55 -14.21
N ASP A 303 9.88 11.87 -14.24
CA ASP A 303 9.30 12.68 -13.18
C ASP A 303 7.77 12.73 -13.31
N LEU A 304 7.08 12.33 -12.24
CA LEU A 304 5.63 12.49 -12.11
C LEU A 304 5.34 13.65 -11.14
N PRO A 305 5.03 14.85 -11.65
CA PRO A 305 4.85 16.05 -10.84
C PRO A 305 3.57 16.01 -10.00
N GLN A 306 3.68 16.37 -8.71
CA GLN A 306 2.54 16.63 -7.84
C GLN A 306 1.73 17.86 -8.31
N PRO A 307 0.42 17.95 -7.96
CA PRO A 307 -0.41 19.13 -8.20
C PRO A 307 0.06 20.34 -7.39
N ASP A 308 -0.38 21.54 -7.81
CA ASP A 308 -0.25 22.75 -7.00
C ASP A 308 -1.12 22.61 -5.73
N PRO A 309 -0.55 22.62 -4.52
CA PRO A 309 -1.30 22.44 -3.27
C PRO A 309 -2.33 23.55 -3.04
N ASP A 310 -2.19 24.71 -3.68
CA ASP A 310 -3.17 25.80 -3.58
C ASP A 310 -4.36 25.63 -4.54
N ARG A 311 -4.36 24.58 -5.39
CA ARG A 311 -5.38 24.34 -6.42
C ARG A 311 -6.12 23.01 -6.29
N ILE A 312 -5.71 22.16 -5.36
CA ILE A 312 -6.40 20.89 -5.12
C ILE A 312 -7.76 21.11 -4.43
N THR A 313 -8.69 20.18 -4.65
CA THR A 313 -10.05 20.24 -4.06
C THR A 313 -10.12 19.63 -2.67
N GLY A 314 -9.24 18.68 -2.37
CA GLY A 314 -9.16 18.02 -1.07
C GLY A 314 -8.34 18.80 -0.03
N THR A 315 -8.51 18.42 1.24
CA THR A 315 -7.87 19.03 2.39
C THR A 315 -7.59 17.98 3.46
N GLY A 316 -6.71 18.29 4.42
CA GLY A 316 -6.38 17.41 5.55
C GLY A 316 -4.88 17.30 5.74
N ASP A 317 -4.44 17.12 6.98
CA ASP A 317 -3.00 16.99 7.30
C ASP A 317 -2.41 15.69 6.71
N ASP A 318 -3.23 14.65 6.59
CA ASP A 318 -2.88 13.35 6.02
C ASP A 318 -3.17 13.24 4.51
N PHE A 319 -3.50 14.35 3.84
CA PHE A 319 -3.91 14.33 2.44
C PHE A 319 -2.77 13.92 1.50
N VAL A 320 -2.90 12.77 0.84
CA VAL A 320 -1.90 12.26 -0.11
C VAL A 320 -2.16 12.82 -1.51
N SER A 321 -1.38 13.85 -1.88
CA SER A 321 -1.49 14.55 -3.17
C SER A 321 -0.47 14.07 -4.22
N THR A 322 -0.31 12.75 -4.37
CA THR A 322 0.56 12.18 -5.42
C THR A 322 -0.24 11.48 -6.52
N TYR A 323 0.17 11.67 -7.78
CA TYR A 323 -0.37 10.87 -8.88
C TYR A 323 0.25 9.48 -8.96
N ALA A 324 1.35 9.19 -8.24
CA ALA A 324 2.02 7.88 -8.26
C ALA A 324 1.12 6.76 -7.72
N ASN A 325 0.13 7.11 -6.89
CA ASN A 325 -0.85 6.18 -6.36
C ASN A 325 -1.99 5.85 -7.35
N PHE A 326 -1.64 5.68 -8.63
CA PHE A 326 -2.53 5.22 -9.71
C PHE A 326 -2.65 3.69 -9.71
N TYR A 327 -3.70 3.15 -10.30
CA TYR A 327 -3.88 1.71 -10.48
C TYR A 327 -3.88 1.34 -11.97
N VAL A 328 -3.10 0.34 -12.37
CA VAL A 328 -3.12 -0.21 -13.73
C VAL A 328 -4.10 -1.38 -13.75
N ALA A 329 -5.02 -1.36 -14.70
CA ALA A 329 -5.96 -2.45 -15.01
C ALA A 329 -5.61 -3.05 -16.38
N ASN A 330 -6.35 -4.07 -16.83
CA ASN A 330 -6.16 -4.67 -18.17
C ASN A 330 -6.08 -3.62 -19.29
N ASP A 331 -7.13 -2.81 -19.47
CA ASP A 331 -7.25 -1.86 -20.59
C ASP A 331 -7.29 -0.37 -20.15
N ALA A 332 -7.04 -0.09 -18.87
CA ALA A 332 -7.05 1.27 -18.33
C ALA A 332 -6.00 1.53 -17.24
N VAL A 333 -5.71 2.81 -17.00
CA VAL A 333 -4.98 3.32 -15.84
C VAL A 333 -5.86 4.32 -15.11
N PHE A 334 -6.15 4.06 -13.85
CA PHE A 334 -6.94 4.93 -12.99
C PHE A 334 -6.03 5.82 -12.18
N MET A 335 -6.07 7.12 -12.45
CA MET A 335 -5.25 8.10 -11.74
C MET A 335 -6.10 8.99 -10.83
N PRO A 336 -5.57 9.42 -9.67
CA PRO A 336 -6.21 10.47 -8.87
C PRO A 336 -6.44 11.73 -9.71
N ARG A 337 -7.59 12.38 -9.51
CA ARG A 337 -7.87 13.73 -10.01
C ARG A 337 -8.02 14.66 -8.82
N PHE A 338 -7.06 15.57 -8.64
CA PHE A 338 -7.00 16.44 -7.48
C PHE A 338 -7.64 17.81 -7.70
N GLY A 339 -8.04 18.16 -8.93
CA GLY A 339 -8.74 19.41 -9.24
C GLY A 339 -7.84 20.52 -9.77
N ASP A 340 -6.52 20.40 -9.63
CA ASP A 340 -5.58 21.21 -10.40
C ASP A 340 -5.56 20.73 -11.86
N LYS A 341 -6.47 21.27 -12.67
CA LYS A 341 -6.66 20.88 -14.07
C LYS A 341 -5.34 20.80 -14.87
N ARG A 342 -4.38 21.70 -14.62
CA ARG A 342 -3.12 21.71 -15.37
C ARG A 342 -2.23 20.54 -14.97
N ALA A 343 -2.12 20.25 -13.67
CA ALA A 343 -1.37 19.11 -13.17
C ALA A 343 -2.07 17.79 -13.51
N ASP A 344 -3.40 17.71 -13.36
CA ASP A 344 -4.21 16.55 -13.72
C ASP A 344 -4.01 16.18 -15.20
N ASP A 345 -4.10 17.17 -16.11
CA ASP A 345 -3.88 16.95 -17.54
C ASP A 345 -2.43 16.54 -17.86
N ARG A 346 -1.44 17.09 -17.14
CA ARG A 346 -0.02 16.75 -17.31
C ARG A 346 0.27 15.32 -16.86
N ALA A 347 -0.17 14.94 -15.67
CA ALA A 347 0.00 13.59 -15.14
C ALA A 347 -0.72 12.57 -16.03
N ARG A 348 -1.93 12.87 -16.51
CA ARG A 348 -2.63 12.05 -17.50
C ARG A 348 -1.81 11.85 -18.79
N GLY A 349 -1.18 12.91 -19.29
CA GLY A 349 -0.33 12.86 -20.47
C GLY A 349 0.86 11.91 -20.31
N ILE A 350 1.56 12.01 -19.17
CA ILE A 350 2.69 11.14 -18.82
C ILE A 350 2.22 9.68 -18.72
N LEU A 351 1.15 9.41 -17.98
CA LEU A 351 0.64 8.05 -17.85
C LEU A 351 0.22 7.47 -19.20
N LYS A 352 -0.36 8.28 -20.09
CA LYS A 352 -0.74 7.82 -21.43
C LYS A 352 0.47 7.43 -22.30
N GLU A 353 1.58 8.15 -22.17
CA GLU A 353 2.82 7.82 -22.86
C GLU A 353 3.43 6.51 -22.34
N HIS A 354 3.34 6.27 -21.04
CA HIS A 354 3.92 5.12 -20.36
C HIS A 354 3.06 3.85 -20.38
N PHE A 355 1.76 3.97 -20.66
CA PHE A 355 0.83 2.85 -20.78
C PHE A 355 0.14 2.86 -22.14
N PRO A 356 0.87 2.64 -23.24
CA PRO A 356 0.29 2.64 -24.58
C PRO A 356 -0.78 1.56 -24.71
N GLY A 357 -1.90 1.89 -25.35
CA GLY A 357 -3.04 0.99 -25.52
C GLY A 357 -4.02 0.97 -24.35
N ARG A 358 -3.75 1.67 -23.25
CA ARG A 358 -4.67 1.82 -22.12
C ARG A 358 -5.32 3.20 -22.10
N ASP A 359 -6.59 3.24 -21.71
CA ASP A 359 -7.27 4.50 -21.39
C ASP A 359 -6.78 5.05 -20.05
N VAL A 360 -6.46 6.34 -19.95
CA VAL A 360 -6.11 6.97 -18.67
C VAL A 360 -7.31 7.70 -18.12
N VAL A 361 -7.89 7.16 -17.04
CA VAL A 361 -9.16 7.57 -16.44
C VAL A 361 -8.90 8.33 -15.14
N PRO A 362 -9.11 9.66 -15.10
CA PRO A 362 -9.00 10.44 -13.86
C PRO A 362 -10.22 10.23 -12.97
N VAL A 363 -10.00 9.88 -11.70
CA VAL A 363 -11.05 9.66 -10.70
C VAL A 363 -10.84 10.60 -9.52
N GLY A 364 -11.87 11.37 -9.15
CA GLY A 364 -11.83 12.18 -7.92
C GLY A 364 -11.86 11.27 -6.70
N ILE A 365 -10.98 11.50 -5.73
CA ILE A 365 -10.77 10.61 -4.58
C ILE A 365 -10.52 11.38 -3.27
N ASP A 366 -11.00 12.61 -3.15
CA ASP A 366 -10.61 13.54 -2.08
C ASP A 366 -10.72 12.95 -0.67
N THR A 367 -11.74 12.12 -0.39
CA THR A 367 -11.89 11.51 0.94
C THR A 367 -10.96 10.32 1.14
N ILE A 368 -10.68 9.53 0.09
CA ILE A 368 -9.65 8.48 0.16
C ILE A 368 -8.28 9.12 0.40
N ALA A 369 -7.97 10.19 -0.36
CA ALA A 369 -6.74 10.96 -0.24
C ALA A 369 -6.57 11.58 1.15
N ALA A 370 -7.62 12.17 1.71
CA ALA A 370 -7.62 12.68 3.09
C ALA A 370 -7.44 11.59 4.16
N GLY A 371 -7.70 10.32 3.81
CA GLY A 371 -7.50 9.17 4.68
C GLY A 371 -6.08 8.59 4.68
N GLY A 372 -5.14 9.18 3.93
CA GLY A 372 -3.73 8.77 3.95
C GLY A 372 -3.31 7.83 2.82
N GLY A 373 -4.06 7.71 1.73
CA GLY A 373 -3.71 6.86 0.59
C GLY A 373 -4.38 7.29 -0.72
N GLY A 374 -4.37 6.46 -1.76
CA GLY A 374 -4.99 6.79 -3.04
C GLY A 374 -5.70 5.61 -3.71
N ILE A 375 -5.79 5.65 -5.04
CA ILE A 375 -6.46 4.59 -5.81
C ILE A 375 -5.72 3.28 -5.62
N HIS A 376 -4.40 3.29 -5.80
CA HIS A 376 -3.57 2.09 -5.67
C HIS A 376 -3.72 1.43 -4.30
N CYS A 377 -3.73 2.20 -3.21
CA CYS A 377 -3.93 1.65 -1.86
C CYS A 377 -5.31 0.98 -1.67
N SER A 378 -6.32 1.40 -2.44
CA SER A 378 -7.69 0.91 -2.36
C SER A 378 -7.99 -0.31 -3.26
N THR A 379 -7.03 -0.71 -4.10
CA THR A 379 -7.17 -1.77 -5.11
C THR A 379 -6.08 -2.82 -4.98
N HIS A 380 -6.37 -4.07 -5.34
CA HIS A 380 -5.36 -5.12 -5.45
C HIS A 380 -5.66 -6.01 -6.66
N ASP A 381 -4.74 -6.06 -7.60
CA ASP A 381 -4.79 -6.90 -8.78
C ASP A 381 -4.63 -8.38 -8.42
N GLN A 382 -5.39 -9.24 -9.10
CA GLN A 382 -5.09 -10.67 -9.15
C GLN A 382 -4.65 -11.02 -10.57
N PRO A 383 -3.38 -11.42 -10.78
CA PRO A 383 -2.87 -11.77 -12.09
C PRO A 383 -3.57 -13.03 -12.62
N GLY A 384 -3.75 -13.08 -13.94
CA GLY A 384 -4.33 -14.19 -14.66
C GLY A 384 -5.16 -13.75 -15.85
N GLU A 385 -5.73 -14.73 -16.56
CA GLU A 385 -6.61 -14.43 -17.70
C GLU A 385 -7.95 -13.84 -17.21
N PRO A 386 -8.50 -12.82 -17.90
CA PRO A 386 -9.83 -12.31 -17.62
C PRO A 386 -10.88 -13.44 -17.74
N PRO A 387 -11.92 -13.45 -16.89
CA PRO A 387 -12.99 -14.42 -17.00
C PRO A 387 -13.68 -14.29 -18.38
N ALA A 388 -14.05 -15.42 -18.97
CA ALA A 388 -14.85 -15.42 -20.19
C ALA A 388 -16.21 -14.73 -19.92
N HIS A 389 -16.56 -13.75 -20.78
CA HIS A 389 -17.80 -12.97 -20.69
C HIS A 389 -19.07 -13.79 -20.94
#